data_AF-A0A6A5HJ70-F1
#
_entry.id   AF-A0A6A5HJ70-F1
#
_cell.length_a   1.000
_cell.length_b   1.000
_cell.length_c   1.000
_cell.angle_alpha   90.00
_cell.angle_beta   90.00
_cell.angle_gamma   90.00
#
_symmetry.space_group_name_H-M   'P 1'
#
loop_
_entity.id
_entity.type
_entity.pdbx_description
1 polymer ?
#
loop_
_entity_poly.entity_id
_entity_poly.type
_entity_poly.pdbx_seq_one_letter_code
_entity_poly.pdbx_strand_id
1 'polypeptide(L)'
;MRKAIQQRSDEREKPMEMKKQKITNTPLESAIEKVLEICQKLLEKQENLEKSNMEIVEKLRLAEEKIDKISQKREEDTVEEKLNEETTNGIENSVIPTECSDEKSSQILPMTGKCFVLKHVFTNVLQMTEKKLYYGKEEEHFGVTWEFGLYGADPLIEWNRMKEEFLDDGKLAVEIHVKIKEMSGIYKNELKSFGDEMKSFSDVVLVVNEKKFHTLKLYLSGHSPYFNSLLMGNFQESKKSEIKLTGIDANDFQNYLELLYGEQSIDG
;
A
#
# COMPACT_ATOMS: atom_id res chain seq x y z
N MET A 1 -49.76 10.71 -27.72
CA MET A 1 -49.11 10.04 -26.57
C MET A 1 -48.69 10.96 -25.41
N ARG A 2 -49.07 12.26 -25.35
CA ARG A 2 -48.74 13.12 -24.20
C ARG A 2 -49.85 13.29 -23.15
N LYS A 3 -51.07 12.78 -23.40
CA LYS A 3 -52.18 12.85 -22.42
C LYS A 3 -52.27 11.66 -21.46
N ALA A 4 -51.57 10.55 -21.72
CA ALA A 4 -51.63 9.36 -20.87
C ALA A 4 -50.56 9.33 -19.75
N ILE A 5 -49.59 10.24 -19.78
CA ILE A 5 -48.53 10.31 -18.76
C ILE A 5 -48.92 11.27 -17.63
N GLN A 6 -49.73 12.30 -17.91
CA GLN A 6 -50.19 13.27 -16.90
C GLN A 6 -51.27 12.70 -15.95
N GLN A 7 -52.03 11.68 -16.36
CA GLN A 7 -53.03 11.05 -15.49
C GLN A 7 -52.43 10.08 -14.47
N ARG A 8 -51.15 9.68 -14.63
CA ARG A 8 -50.48 8.73 -13.72
C ARG A 8 -49.71 9.41 -12.58
N SER A 9 -49.55 10.74 -12.63
CA SER A 9 -48.88 11.52 -11.60
C SER A 9 -49.83 12.02 -10.50
N ASP A 10 -51.13 12.18 -10.78
CA ASP A 10 -52.07 12.82 -9.83
C ASP A 10 -52.81 11.85 -8.90
N GLU A 11 -52.61 10.53 -9.04
CA GLU A 11 -53.22 9.53 -8.15
C GLU A 11 -52.33 9.12 -6.95
N ARG A 12 -51.08 9.59 -6.86
CA ARG A 12 -50.14 9.16 -5.80
C ARG A 12 -50.05 10.05 -4.56
N GLU A 13 -50.81 11.14 -4.49
CA GLU A 13 -50.87 12.01 -3.30
C GLU A 13 -52.31 12.27 -2.83
N LYS A 14 -53.06 11.20 -2.56
CA LYS A 14 -54.21 11.32 -1.64
C LYS A 14 -53.84 10.67 -0.31
N PRO A 15 -53.84 11.42 0.81
CA PRO A 15 -53.68 10.80 2.11
C PRO A 15 -54.85 9.86 2.35
N MET A 16 -54.57 8.58 2.59
CA MET A 16 -55.58 7.61 3.00
C MET A 16 -56.13 8.04 4.37
N GLU A 17 -57.36 8.56 4.40
CA GLU A 17 -58.13 8.68 5.64
C GLU A 17 -58.45 7.26 6.16
N MET A 18 -57.66 6.79 7.13
CA MET A 18 -57.97 5.60 7.91
C MET A 18 -59.21 5.88 8.76
N LYS A 19 -60.36 5.34 8.33
CA LYS A 19 -61.57 5.28 9.15
C LYS A 19 -61.25 4.51 10.44
N LYS A 20 -61.27 5.20 11.57
CA LYS A 20 -61.16 4.60 12.91
C LYS A 20 -62.40 3.73 13.17
N GLN A 21 -62.33 2.46 12.78
CA GLN A 21 -63.30 1.45 13.19
C GLN A 21 -62.93 0.95 14.59
N LYS A 22 -63.85 1.19 15.52
CA LYS A 22 -63.82 0.81 16.93
C LYS A 22 -64.14 -0.69 17.04
N ILE A 23 -63.22 -1.59 17.41
CA ILE A 23 -63.53 -2.96 17.90
C ILE A 23 -62.33 -3.60 18.67
N THR A 24 -62.68 -4.23 19.80
CA THR A 24 -62.06 -5.22 20.73
C THR A 24 -60.58 -5.64 20.65
N ASN A 25 -59.83 -5.45 21.75
CA ASN A 25 -58.41 -5.79 21.92
C ASN A 25 -58.08 -7.30 21.93
N THR A 26 -57.38 -7.80 20.91
CA THR A 26 -56.65 -9.08 20.95
C THR A 26 -55.11 -8.88 20.86
N PRO A 27 -54.28 -9.80 21.43
CA PRO A 27 -52.81 -9.65 21.45
C PRO A 27 -52.13 -9.50 20.08
N LEU A 28 -52.77 -10.02 19.02
CA LEU A 28 -52.27 -9.94 17.65
C LEU A 28 -52.34 -8.51 17.08
N GLU A 29 -53.40 -7.77 17.39
CA GLU A 29 -53.57 -6.38 16.94
C GLU A 29 -52.53 -5.44 17.58
N SER A 30 -52.21 -5.67 18.85
CA SER A 30 -51.15 -4.92 19.54
C SER A 30 -49.76 -5.19 18.95
N ALA A 31 -49.49 -6.42 18.49
CA ALA A 31 -48.25 -6.74 17.80
C ALA A 31 -48.16 -6.05 16.43
N ILE A 32 -49.27 -6.04 15.68
CA ILE A 32 -49.37 -5.35 14.38
C ILE A 32 -49.15 -3.85 14.54
N GLU A 33 -49.74 -3.22 15.56
CA GLU A 33 -49.59 -1.78 15.83
C GLU A 33 -48.13 -1.41 16.13
N LYS A 34 -47.42 -2.22 16.94
CA LYS A 34 -45.98 -2.02 17.20
C LYS A 34 -45.11 -2.18 15.95
N VAL A 35 -45.42 -3.14 15.09
CA VAL A 35 -44.69 -3.33 13.82
C VAL A 35 -44.91 -2.14 12.90
N LEU A 36 -46.13 -1.62 12.80
CA LEU A 36 -46.44 -0.42 12.01
C LEU A 36 -45.66 0.80 12.51
N GLU A 37 -45.56 0.98 13.83
CA GLU A 37 -44.78 2.07 14.43
C GLU A 37 -43.27 1.96 14.11
N ILE A 38 -42.72 0.74 14.17
CA ILE A 38 -41.31 0.48 13.79
C ILE A 38 -41.10 0.78 12.30
N CYS A 39 -42.01 0.34 11.43
CA CYS A 39 -41.93 0.60 9.99
C CYS A 39 -41.98 2.09 9.66
N GLN A 40 -42.82 2.88 10.35
CA GLN A 40 -42.85 4.34 10.19
C GLN A 40 -41.51 4.98 10.62
N LYS A 41 -40.97 4.59 11.76
CA LYS A 41 -39.66 5.10 12.23
C LYS A 41 -38.52 4.72 11.28
N LEU A 42 -38.57 3.54 10.67
CA LEU A 42 -37.61 3.12 9.66
C LEU A 42 -37.73 3.94 8.38
N LEU A 43 -38.95 4.22 7.93
CA LEU A 43 -39.20 5.03 6.74
C LEU A 43 -38.68 6.47 6.92
N GLU A 44 -38.97 7.08 8.07
CA GLU A 44 -38.48 8.44 8.38
C GLU A 44 -36.94 8.49 8.44
N LYS A 45 -36.30 7.48 9.02
CA LYS A 45 -34.83 7.37 9.01
C LYS A 45 -34.27 7.20 7.61
N GLN A 46 -34.94 6.44 6.76
CA GLN A 46 -34.56 6.24 5.37
C GLN A 46 -34.62 7.55 4.58
N GLU A 47 -35.71 8.32 4.71
CA GLU A 47 -35.87 9.62 4.06
C GLU A 47 -34.79 10.62 4.50
N ASN A 48 -34.47 10.64 5.80
CA ASN A 48 -33.39 11.48 6.33
C ASN A 48 -32.02 11.09 5.78
N LEU A 49 -31.75 9.79 5.64
CA LEU A 49 -30.50 9.28 5.07
C LEU A 49 -30.39 9.64 3.58
N GLU A 50 -31.48 9.51 2.82
CA GLU A 50 -31.53 9.87 1.40
C GLU A 50 -31.28 11.37 1.19
N LYS A 51 -31.86 12.22 2.05
CA LYS A 51 -31.58 13.67 2.03
C LYS A 51 -30.12 13.98 2.32
N SER A 52 -29.54 13.36 3.35
CA SER A 52 -28.11 13.53 3.67
C SER A 52 -27.20 13.08 2.53
N ASN A 53 -27.51 11.96 1.87
CA ASN A 53 -26.74 11.46 0.74
C ASN A 53 -26.81 12.42 -0.45
N MET A 54 -27.97 13.01 -0.72
CA MET A 54 -28.13 14.01 -1.77
C MET A 54 -27.26 15.25 -1.53
N GLU A 55 -27.19 15.72 -0.27
CA GLU A 55 -26.32 16.83 0.11
C GLU A 55 -24.83 16.50 -0.04
N ILE A 56 -24.44 15.25 0.28
CA ILE A 56 -23.06 14.77 0.09
C ILE A 56 -22.70 14.74 -1.40
N VAL A 57 -23.58 14.19 -2.24
CA VAL A 57 -23.37 14.11 -3.70
C VAL A 57 -23.21 15.50 -4.30
N GLU A 58 -24.03 16.48 -3.92
CA GLU A 58 -23.86 17.86 -4.40
C GLU A 58 -22.55 18.50 -3.93
N LYS A 59 -22.12 18.24 -2.69
CA LYS A 59 -20.82 18.72 -2.19
C LYS A 59 -19.65 18.10 -2.96
N LEU A 60 -19.72 16.82 -3.29
CA LEU A 60 -18.71 16.14 -4.11
C LEU A 60 -18.65 16.73 -5.52
N ARG A 61 -19.81 16.91 -6.17
CA ARG A 61 -19.91 17.55 -7.49
C ARG A 61 -19.28 18.95 -7.51
N LEU A 62 -19.53 19.75 -6.47
CA LEU A 62 -18.93 21.08 -6.33
C LEU A 62 -17.42 21.04 -6.05
N ALA A 63 -16.91 20.00 -5.39
CA ALA A 63 -15.50 19.82 -5.16
C ALA A 63 -14.77 19.43 -6.45
N GLU A 64 -15.35 18.53 -7.25
CA GLU A 64 -14.85 18.15 -8.58
C GLU A 64 -14.74 19.39 -9.49
N GLU A 65 -15.80 20.21 -9.60
CA GLU A 65 -15.75 21.45 -10.40
C GLU A 65 -14.67 22.43 -9.93
N LYS A 66 -14.35 22.47 -8.64
CA LYS A 66 -13.26 23.30 -8.10
C LYS A 66 -11.89 22.73 -8.44
N ILE A 67 -11.73 21.42 -8.36
CA ILE A 67 -10.50 20.72 -8.74
C ILE A 67 -10.22 20.96 -10.22
N ASP A 68 -11.22 20.82 -11.08
CA ASP A 68 -11.08 21.06 -12.53
C ASP A 68 -10.64 22.49 -12.85
N LYS A 69 -11.21 23.49 -12.17
CA LYS A 69 -10.80 24.91 -12.31
C LYS A 69 -9.36 25.14 -11.86
N ILE A 70 -8.93 24.48 -10.78
CA ILE A 70 -7.54 24.58 -10.29
C ILE A 70 -6.58 23.91 -11.27
N SER A 71 -6.96 22.79 -11.88
CA SER A 71 -6.17 22.09 -12.90
C SER A 71 -6.00 22.95 -14.15
N GLN A 72 -7.09 23.52 -14.68
CA GLN A 72 -7.05 24.42 -15.84
C GLN A 72 -6.18 25.67 -15.58
N LYS A 73 -6.31 26.28 -14.38
CA LYS A 73 -5.49 27.42 -14.02
C LYS A 73 -3.99 27.08 -13.97
N ARG A 74 -3.63 25.88 -13.50
CA ARG A 74 -2.24 25.43 -13.50
C ARG A 74 -1.72 25.19 -14.92
N GLU A 75 -2.53 24.70 -15.85
CA GLU A 75 -2.13 24.55 -17.25
C GLU A 75 -1.85 25.91 -17.93
N GLU A 76 -2.64 26.96 -17.63
CA GLU A 76 -2.39 28.32 -18.11
C GLU A 76 -1.09 28.92 -17.53
N ASP A 77 -0.83 28.74 -16.23
CA ASP A 77 0.41 29.20 -15.58
C ASP A 77 1.65 28.43 -16.08
N THR A 78 1.50 27.19 -16.56
CA THR A 78 2.62 26.36 -17.06
C THR A 78 3.07 26.73 -18.48
N VAL A 79 2.26 27.47 -19.26
CA VAL A 79 2.65 27.94 -20.61
C VAL A 79 3.59 29.15 -20.55
N GLU A 80 3.52 29.96 -19.49
CA GLU A 80 4.42 31.13 -19.31
C GLU A 80 5.84 30.74 -18.85
N GLU A 81 6.02 29.58 -18.20
CA GLU A 81 7.31 29.17 -17.62
C GLU A 81 8.16 28.27 -18.52
N LYS A 82 7.59 27.70 -19.60
CA LYS A 82 8.26 26.72 -20.48
C LYS A 82 9.19 27.27 -21.57
N LEU A 83 9.60 28.55 -21.51
CA LEU A 83 10.56 29.11 -22.48
C LEU A 83 12.04 28.90 -22.11
N ASN A 84 12.36 28.36 -20.93
CA ASN A 84 13.75 28.29 -20.47
C ASN A 84 14.15 26.85 -20.09
N GLU A 85 15.06 26.27 -20.89
CA GLU A 85 16.02 25.18 -20.56
C GLU A 85 15.42 23.77 -20.30
N GLU A 86 16.00 22.64 -20.72
CA GLU A 86 17.16 22.32 -21.54
C GLU A 86 17.10 20.83 -21.97
N THR A 87 17.86 20.53 -23.02
CA THR A 87 18.20 19.24 -23.65
C THR A 87 19.09 18.38 -22.71
N THR A 88 18.99 17.06 -22.54
CA THR A 88 19.56 15.99 -23.41
C THR A 88 19.43 14.60 -22.74
N ASN A 89 18.87 13.66 -23.50
CA ASN A 89 19.30 12.29 -23.82
C ASN A 89 19.81 11.31 -22.74
N GLY A 90 19.02 10.25 -22.53
CA GLY A 90 19.44 8.98 -21.92
C GLY A 90 20.03 7.99 -22.92
N ILE A 91 20.44 6.82 -22.41
CA ILE A 91 20.63 5.55 -23.15
C ILE A 91 20.35 4.41 -22.15
N GLU A 92 19.39 3.55 -22.49
CA GLU A 92 19.12 2.23 -21.89
C GLU A 92 19.93 1.11 -22.58
N ASN A 93 20.16 0.01 -21.85
CA ASN A 93 19.84 -1.40 -22.20
C ASN A 93 20.84 -2.37 -21.52
N SER A 94 20.41 -3.22 -20.59
CA SER A 94 19.71 -4.53 -20.75
C SER A 94 20.69 -5.71 -20.87
N VAL A 95 20.50 -6.76 -20.03
CA VAL A 95 20.42 -8.20 -20.40
C VAL A 95 20.32 -9.11 -19.14
N ILE A 96 19.61 -10.22 -19.34
CA ILE A 96 18.86 -11.16 -18.46
C ILE A 96 19.73 -12.17 -17.64
N PRO A 97 19.21 -12.79 -16.55
CA PRO A 97 19.97 -13.51 -15.52
C PRO A 97 20.02 -15.04 -15.72
N THR A 98 20.94 -15.71 -15.01
CA THR A 98 21.03 -17.17 -14.91
C THR A 98 20.79 -17.63 -13.46
N GLU A 99 19.98 -18.67 -13.33
CA GLU A 99 19.36 -19.21 -12.12
C GLU A 99 20.32 -19.89 -11.13
N CYS A 100 20.08 -19.71 -9.82
CA CYS A 100 20.09 -20.81 -8.86
C CYS A 100 19.28 -20.41 -7.60
N SER A 101 18.39 -21.31 -7.19
CA SER A 101 17.40 -21.21 -6.11
C SER A 101 18.03 -21.18 -4.71
N ASP A 102 17.60 -20.24 -3.85
CA ASP A 102 16.66 -20.49 -2.74
C ASP A 102 16.37 -19.17 -1.96
N GLU A 103 15.10 -19.00 -1.60
CA GLU A 103 14.47 -17.99 -0.73
C GLU A 103 14.62 -16.50 -1.08
N LYS A 104 13.77 -16.05 -2.01
CA LYS A 104 13.53 -14.64 -2.30
C LYS A 104 12.50 -14.06 -1.32
N SER A 105 12.97 -13.53 -0.19
CA SER A 105 12.21 -12.64 0.71
C SER A 105 12.70 -11.22 0.48
N SER A 106 12.16 -10.56 -0.54
CA SER A 106 12.41 -9.15 -0.76
C SER A 106 11.53 -8.38 0.22
N GLN A 107 12.08 -7.91 1.35
CA GLN A 107 11.71 -6.65 2.04
C GLN A 107 12.47 -6.36 3.35
N ILE A 108 12.67 -5.05 3.53
CA ILE A 108 12.77 -4.25 4.76
C ILE A 108 12.96 -5.03 6.05
N LEU A 109 14.18 -4.98 6.56
CA LEU A 109 14.53 -5.42 7.89
C LEU A 109 14.81 -4.20 8.76
N PRO A 110 14.51 -4.21 10.06
CA PRO A 110 15.24 -3.35 10.98
C PRO A 110 16.70 -3.80 10.90
N MET A 111 17.48 -3.11 10.07
CA MET A 111 18.87 -3.48 9.75
C MET A 111 19.81 -3.25 10.93
N THR A 112 19.36 -2.49 11.92
CA THR A 112 20.03 -2.27 13.19
C THR A 112 20.43 -3.59 13.84
N GLY A 113 21.74 -3.81 13.98
CA GLY A 113 22.34 -5.00 14.59
C GLY A 113 22.76 -6.09 13.61
N LYS A 114 22.43 -5.98 12.31
CA LYS A 114 22.78 -6.99 11.30
C LYS A 114 24.25 -6.96 10.92
N CYS A 115 24.77 -8.13 10.59
CA CYS A 115 26.14 -8.32 10.15
C CYS A 115 26.18 -9.08 8.83
N PHE A 116 27.12 -8.73 7.96
CA PHE A 116 27.42 -9.45 6.73
C PHE A 116 28.88 -9.26 6.34
N VAL A 117 29.35 -10.07 5.38
CA VAL A 117 30.73 -10.03 4.89
C VAL A 117 30.70 -9.76 3.41
N LEU A 118 31.37 -8.69 3.00
CA LEU A 118 31.64 -8.40 1.60
C LEU A 118 33.03 -8.93 1.26
N LYS A 119 33.19 -9.60 0.12
CA LYS A 119 34.49 -10.10 -0.37
C LYS A 119 34.72 -9.71 -1.82
N HIS A 120 35.91 -9.20 -2.13
CA HIS A 120 36.25 -8.89 -3.52
C HIS A 120 37.73 -9.09 -3.81
N VAL A 121 38.05 -9.41 -5.08
CA VAL A 121 39.42 -9.53 -5.57
C VAL A 121 39.61 -8.53 -6.70
N PHE A 122 40.36 -7.46 -6.43
CA PHE A 122 40.76 -6.50 -7.46
C PHE A 122 41.90 -7.07 -8.29
N THR A 123 41.73 -7.06 -9.61
CA THR A 123 42.77 -7.43 -10.58
C THR A 123 43.45 -6.19 -11.16
N ASN A 124 44.67 -6.34 -11.69
CA ASN A 124 45.44 -5.26 -12.33
C ASN A 124 45.72 -4.07 -11.38
N VAL A 125 45.88 -4.33 -10.08
CA VAL A 125 46.06 -3.29 -9.06
C VAL A 125 47.33 -2.46 -9.30
N LEU A 126 48.35 -3.06 -9.92
CA LEU A 126 49.58 -2.37 -10.31
C LEU A 126 49.34 -1.25 -11.35
N GLN A 127 48.31 -1.40 -12.20
CA GLN A 127 47.94 -0.40 -13.22
C GLN A 127 47.00 0.68 -12.66
N MET A 128 46.54 0.53 -11.43
CA MET A 128 45.65 1.49 -10.80
C MET A 128 46.42 2.74 -10.36
N THR A 129 45.79 3.90 -10.57
CA THR A 129 46.34 5.23 -10.28
C THR A 129 45.75 5.79 -9.00
N GLU A 130 46.56 6.50 -8.23
CA GLU A 130 46.11 7.27 -7.08
C GLU A 130 45.02 8.28 -7.48
N LYS A 131 44.10 8.58 -6.56
CA LYS A 131 42.97 9.52 -6.74
C LYS A 131 41.89 9.07 -7.72
N LYS A 132 41.90 7.81 -8.18
CA LYS A 132 40.79 7.19 -8.90
C LYS A 132 40.04 6.20 -8.00
N LEU A 133 38.73 6.14 -8.16
CA LEU A 133 37.86 5.18 -7.49
C LEU A 133 37.67 3.95 -8.37
N TYR A 134 37.86 2.77 -7.79
CA TYR A 134 37.68 1.48 -8.45
C TYR A 134 36.58 0.70 -7.74
N TYR A 135 35.57 0.31 -8.49
CA TYR A 135 34.42 -0.40 -7.93
C TYR A 135 34.59 -1.91 -8.05
N GLY A 136 34.19 -2.61 -7.00
CA GLY A 136 34.06 -4.06 -7.01
C GLY A 136 32.74 -4.51 -7.62
N LYS A 137 32.41 -5.77 -7.40
CA LYS A 137 31.12 -6.32 -7.80
C LYS A 137 30.03 -5.81 -6.86
N GLU A 138 28.86 -5.51 -7.43
CA GLU A 138 27.64 -5.30 -6.65
C GLU A 138 27.21 -6.60 -5.96
N GLU A 139 26.82 -6.48 -4.69
CA GLU A 139 26.25 -7.54 -3.88
C GLU A 139 25.02 -7.03 -3.16
N GLU A 140 23.92 -7.78 -3.23
CA GLU A 140 22.72 -7.46 -2.48
C GLU A 140 22.82 -8.05 -1.07
N HIS A 141 22.64 -7.19 -0.07
CA HIS A 141 22.50 -7.61 1.32
C HIS A 141 21.31 -6.88 1.93
N PHE A 142 20.32 -7.67 2.37
CA PHE A 142 19.12 -7.20 3.07
C PHE A 142 18.22 -6.28 2.23
N GLY A 143 18.18 -6.46 0.91
CA GLY A 143 17.40 -5.65 -0.01
C GLY A 143 18.04 -4.30 -0.36
N VAL A 144 19.32 -4.13 -0.04
CA VAL A 144 20.13 -2.97 -0.44
C VAL A 144 21.32 -3.47 -1.25
N THR A 145 21.59 -2.81 -2.38
CA THR A 145 22.79 -3.10 -3.18
C THR A 145 24.00 -2.42 -2.57
N TRP A 146 25.05 -3.20 -2.33
CA TRP A 146 26.33 -2.76 -1.82
C TRP A 146 27.41 -2.96 -2.88
N GLU A 147 28.38 -2.06 -2.92
CA GLU A 147 29.56 -2.21 -3.77
C GLU A 147 30.83 -1.82 -3.01
N PHE A 148 31.94 -2.47 -3.34
CA PHE A 148 33.24 -2.04 -2.84
C PHE A 148 33.73 -0.82 -3.62
N GLY A 149 34.20 0.21 -2.92
CA GLY A 149 34.95 1.31 -3.51
C GLY A 149 36.39 1.32 -3.00
N LEU A 150 37.36 1.11 -3.88
CA LEU A 150 38.78 1.29 -3.58
C LEU A 150 39.22 2.68 -4.04
N TYR A 151 39.56 3.56 -3.09
CA TYR A 151 40.10 4.90 -3.36
C TYR A 151 41.54 4.99 -2.87
N GLY A 152 42.45 5.41 -3.75
CA GLY A 152 43.90 5.38 -3.50
C GLY A 152 44.47 6.49 -2.63
N ALA A 153 43.66 7.19 -1.82
CA ALA A 153 44.16 8.18 -0.86
C ALA A 153 43.28 8.17 0.41
N ASP A 154 43.89 7.85 1.57
CA ASP A 154 43.33 7.89 2.95
C ASP A 154 42.51 6.67 3.44
N PRO A 155 42.33 6.42 4.77
CA PRO A 155 43.29 6.28 5.88
C PRO A 155 43.58 4.80 6.26
N LEU A 156 42.97 3.82 5.57
CA LEU A 156 43.05 2.40 5.97
C LEU A 156 44.42 1.76 5.69
N ILE A 157 44.97 2.04 4.51
CA ILE A 157 46.28 1.55 4.09
C ILE A 157 46.88 2.49 3.04
N GLU A 158 48.16 2.80 3.17
CA GLU A 158 48.89 3.58 2.17
C GLU A 158 49.05 2.79 0.87
N TRP A 159 48.93 3.47 -0.28
CA TRP A 159 48.91 2.84 -1.60
C TRP A 159 50.19 2.05 -1.92
N ASN A 160 51.37 2.59 -1.58
CA ASN A 160 52.65 1.91 -1.79
C ASN A 160 52.76 0.67 -0.91
N ARG A 161 52.38 0.80 0.37
CA ARG A 161 52.39 -0.32 1.31
C ARG A 161 51.44 -1.45 0.88
N MET A 162 50.25 -1.10 0.38
CA MET A 162 49.32 -2.08 -0.20
C MET A 162 49.97 -2.85 -1.37
N LYS A 163 50.65 -2.15 -2.28
CA LYS A 163 51.33 -2.78 -3.43
C LYS A 163 52.47 -3.70 -3.03
N GLU A 164 53.22 -3.35 -1.99
CA GLU A 164 54.41 -4.09 -1.56
C GLU A 164 54.08 -5.28 -0.66
N GLU A 165 53.10 -5.15 0.23
CA GLU A 165 52.85 -6.12 1.30
C GLU A 165 51.61 -7.00 1.08
N PHE A 166 50.65 -6.56 0.28
CA PHE A 166 49.30 -7.19 0.22
C PHE A 166 48.90 -7.70 -1.16
N LEU A 167 49.73 -7.51 -2.18
CA LEU A 167 49.48 -8.10 -3.50
C LEU A 167 50.00 -9.52 -3.58
N ASP A 168 49.13 -10.42 -4.02
CA ASP A 168 49.47 -11.79 -4.42
C ASP A 168 49.18 -11.93 -5.92
N ASP A 169 50.21 -12.23 -6.72
CA ASP A 169 50.09 -12.31 -8.19
C ASP A 169 49.43 -11.05 -8.82
N GLY A 170 49.74 -9.87 -8.27
CA GLY A 170 49.19 -8.59 -8.73
C GLY A 170 47.69 -8.40 -8.44
N LYS A 171 47.09 -9.28 -7.62
CA LYS A 171 45.70 -9.22 -7.16
C LYS A 171 45.65 -8.77 -5.71
N LEU A 172 44.61 -8.02 -5.36
CA LEU A 172 44.32 -7.60 -4.00
C LEU A 172 42.99 -8.23 -3.56
N ALA A 173 43.05 -9.16 -2.60
CA ALA A 173 41.86 -9.70 -1.96
C ALA A 173 41.47 -8.85 -0.76
N VAL A 174 40.20 -8.43 -0.69
CA VAL A 174 39.65 -7.59 0.37
C VAL A 174 38.43 -8.28 0.98
N GLU A 175 38.33 -8.23 2.30
CA GLU A 175 37.20 -8.71 3.07
C GLU A 175 36.78 -7.64 4.09
N ILE A 176 35.51 -7.25 4.08
CA ILE A 176 34.96 -6.29 5.05
C ILE A 176 33.82 -6.93 5.81
N HIS A 177 33.94 -6.93 7.14
CA HIS A 177 32.87 -7.30 8.05
C HIS A 177 32.04 -6.06 8.38
N VAL A 178 30.83 -6.00 7.86
CA VAL A 178 29.92 -4.88 8.09
C VAL A 178 29.02 -5.21 9.28
N LYS A 179 28.88 -4.26 10.20
CA LYS A 179 27.85 -4.28 11.26
C LYS A 179 27.03 -3.00 11.19
N ILE A 180 25.77 -3.14 10.82
CA ILE A 180 24.85 -2.01 10.70
C ILE A 180 24.40 -1.63 12.10
N LYS A 181 24.68 -0.40 12.52
CA LYS A 181 24.26 0.12 13.84
C LYS A 181 22.90 0.79 13.79
N GLU A 182 22.63 1.53 12.72
CA GLU A 182 21.41 2.28 12.48
C GLU A 182 21.36 2.61 10.99
N MET A 183 20.17 2.74 10.42
CA MET A 183 19.96 3.22 9.05
C MET A 183 18.88 4.30 9.04
N SER A 184 19.03 5.30 8.18
CA SER A 184 18.02 6.32 7.92
C SER A 184 17.81 6.48 6.41
N GLY A 185 16.63 6.93 5.98
CA GLY A 185 16.35 7.27 4.58
C GLY A 185 15.94 6.13 3.64
N ILE A 186 16.29 4.87 3.91
CA ILE A 186 15.80 3.71 3.13
C ILE A 186 14.57 3.12 3.83
N TYR A 187 13.46 3.86 3.78
CA TYR A 187 12.17 3.40 4.25
C TYR A 187 11.19 3.50 3.09
N LYS A 188 10.63 2.37 2.65
CA LYS A 188 9.33 2.46 1.97
C LYS A 188 8.35 2.91 3.05
N ASN A 189 7.83 4.11 2.90
CA ASN A 189 6.80 4.59 3.82
C ASN A 189 5.58 3.68 3.68
N GLU A 190 5.03 3.22 4.80
CA GLU A 190 3.71 2.60 4.79
C GLU A 190 2.72 3.64 4.27
N LEU A 191 2.16 3.39 3.09
CA LEU A 191 1.22 4.30 2.42
C LEU A 191 -0.14 4.27 3.14
N LYS A 192 -0.46 3.13 3.75
CA LYS A 192 -1.66 2.93 4.53
C LYS A 192 -1.35 2.20 5.83
N SER A 193 -1.92 2.69 6.92
CA SER A 193 -1.74 2.03 8.21
C SER A 193 -2.80 0.95 8.45
N PHE A 194 -2.36 -0.17 9.03
CA PHE A 194 -3.18 -1.32 9.41
C PHE A 194 -2.86 -1.78 10.85
N GLY A 195 -2.17 -0.95 11.63
CA GLY A 195 -1.75 -1.25 13.00
C GLY A 195 -2.86 -1.08 14.03
N ASP A 196 -2.47 -0.99 15.29
CA ASP A 196 -3.40 -0.91 16.44
C ASP A 196 -4.33 0.31 16.37
N GLU A 197 -3.91 1.39 15.71
CA GLU A 197 -4.73 2.57 15.44
C GLU A 197 -6.00 2.27 14.63
N MET A 198 -5.98 1.20 13.82
CA MET A 198 -7.13 0.79 13.01
C MET A 198 -8.07 -0.20 13.72
N LYS A 199 -7.76 -0.58 14.97
CA LYS A 199 -8.50 -1.60 15.70
C LYS A 199 -10.00 -1.34 15.82
N SER A 200 -10.41 -0.10 16.07
CA SER A 200 -11.83 0.28 16.17
C SER A 200 -12.61 0.21 14.84
N PHE A 201 -11.89 0.12 13.72
CA PHE A 201 -12.45 0.07 12.37
C PHE A 201 -12.27 -1.30 11.72
N SER A 202 -11.78 -2.30 12.47
CA SER A 202 -11.52 -3.65 11.97
C SER A 202 -12.50 -4.68 12.53
N ASP A 203 -12.84 -5.68 11.72
CA ASP A 203 -13.63 -6.85 12.12
C ASP A 203 -12.83 -8.17 12.06
N VAL A 204 -11.57 -8.09 11.61
CA VAL A 204 -10.60 -9.20 11.61
C VAL A 204 -9.16 -8.68 11.76
N VAL A 205 -8.35 -9.48 12.44
CA VAL A 205 -6.91 -9.29 12.57
C VAL A 205 -6.18 -10.42 11.84
N LEU A 206 -5.34 -10.07 10.87
CA LEU A 206 -4.45 -11.02 10.22
C LEU A 206 -3.06 -10.88 10.84
N VAL A 207 -2.47 -12.01 11.24
CA VAL A 207 -1.16 -12.04 11.87
C VAL A 207 -0.16 -12.67 10.90
N VAL A 208 0.81 -11.88 10.44
CA VAL A 208 1.86 -12.31 9.51
C VAL A 208 3.21 -11.96 10.15
N ASN A 209 4.10 -12.94 10.32
CA ASN A 209 5.39 -12.78 10.99
C ASN A 209 5.30 -11.99 12.31
N GLU A 210 4.29 -12.30 13.13
CA GLU A 210 3.99 -11.63 14.41
C GLU A 210 3.47 -10.18 14.31
N LYS A 211 3.51 -9.55 13.12
CA LYS A 211 2.87 -8.26 12.84
C LYS A 211 1.35 -8.45 12.69
N LYS A 212 0.58 -7.57 13.31
CA LYS A 212 -0.89 -7.56 13.25
C LYS A 212 -1.39 -6.57 12.20
N PHE A 213 -2.34 -7.01 11.40
CA PHE A 213 -3.01 -6.22 10.38
C PHE A 213 -4.52 -6.19 10.67
N HIS A 214 -4.98 -5.03 11.10
CA HIS A 214 -6.39 -4.71 11.37
C HIS A 214 -7.09 -4.38 10.06
N THR A 215 -8.01 -5.23 9.62
CA THR A 215 -8.65 -5.13 8.29
C THR A 215 -10.15 -5.44 8.34
N LEU A 216 -10.82 -5.38 7.18
CA LEU A 216 -12.26 -5.66 7.01
C LEU A 216 -12.48 -6.97 6.24
N LYS A 217 -13.22 -7.93 6.82
CA LYS A 217 -13.52 -9.24 6.24
C LYS A 217 -14.18 -9.10 4.89
N LEU A 218 -15.23 -8.27 4.82
CA LEU A 218 -16.01 -8.09 3.59
C LEU A 218 -15.16 -7.46 2.49
N TYR A 219 -14.30 -6.52 2.84
CA TYR A 219 -13.42 -5.84 1.89
C TYR A 219 -12.41 -6.82 1.28
N LEU A 220 -11.64 -7.52 2.11
CA LEU A 220 -10.66 -8.50 1.64
C LEU A 220 -11.33 -9.61 0.82
N SER A 221 -12.51 -10.06 1.25
CA SER A 221 -13.27 -11.08 0.52
C SER A 221 -13.75 -10.60 -0.84
N GLY A 222 -14.18 -9.34 -0.96
CA GLY A 222 -14.60 -8.75 -2.22
C GLY A 222 -13.47 -8.62 -3.24
N HIS A 223 -12.24 -8.42 -2.76
CA HIS A 223 -11.08 -8.18 -3.61
C HIS A 223 -10.14 -9.38 -3.77
N SER A 224 -10.35 -10.48 -3.04
CA SER A 224 -9.47 -11.65 -3.08
C SER A 224 -10.25 -12.96 -2.95
N PRO A 225 -10.28 -13.81 -3.98
CA PRO A 225 -10.91 -15.13 -3.91
C PRO A 225 -10.35 -16.02 -2.78
N TYR A 226 -9.06 -15.85 -2.47
CA TYR A 226 -8.42 -16.53 -1.35
C TYR A 226 -9.02 -16.07 -0.02
N PHE A 227 -9.05 -14.77 0.24
CA PHE A 227 -9.63 -14.24 1.48
C PHE A 227 -11.14 -14.45 1.56
N ASN A 228 -11.85 -14.46 0.44
CA ASN A 228 -13.26 -14.83 0.41
C ASN A 228 -13.47 -16.25 0.94
N SER A 229 -12.67 -17.20 0.43
CA SER A 229 -12.73 -18.59 0.88
C SER A 229 -12.33 -18.73 2.36
N LEU A 230 -11.27 -18.04 2.77
CA LEU A 230 -10.74 -18.09 4.14
C LEU A 230 -11.67 -17.45 5.18
N LEU A 231 -12.24 -16.28 4.88
CA LEU A 231 -12.97 -15.42 5.82
C LEU A 231 -14.48 -15.61 5.76
N MET A 232 -15.04 -15.94 4.59
CA MET A 232 -16.48 -16.12 4.38
C MET A 232 -16.87 -17.59 4.13
N GLY A 233 -15.89 -18.48 3.93
CA GLY A 233 -16.14 -19.90 3.73
C GLY A 233 -16.43 -20.69 5.03
N ASN A 234 -16.53 -22.00 4.88
CA ASN A 234 -16.90 -22.93 5.96
C ASN A 234 -15.70 -23.45 6.79
N PHE A 235 -14.53 -22.81 6.67
CA PHE A 235 -13.35 -23.17 7.45
C PHE A 235 -13.45 -22.69 8.91
N GLN A 236 -12.58 -23.17 9.81
CA GLN A 236 -12.61 -22.71 11.21
C GLN A 236 -12.13 -21.26 11.34
N GLU A 237 -11.32 -20.81 10.40
CA GLU A 237 -10.75 -19.47 10.29
C GLU A 237 -11.84 -18.40 10.15
N SER A 238 -12.93 -18.67 9.42
CA SER A 238 -14.02 -17.70 9.23
C SER A 238 -14.71 -17.29 10.54
N LYS A 239 -14.68 -18.17 11.54
CA LYS A 239 -15.23 -17.94 12.89
C LYS A 239 -14.26 -17.21 13.82
N LYS A 240 -12.99 -17.07 13.45
CA LYS A 240 -11.97 -16.40 14.26
C LYS A 240 -11.99 -14.89 14.00
N SER A 241 -11.64 -14.12 15.02
CA SER A 241 -11.37 -12.69 14.94
C SER A 241 -9.89 -12.38 14.69
N GLU A 242 -9.00 -13.34 14.97
CA GLU A 242 -7.57 -13.26 14.72
C GLU A 242 -7.10 -14.53 13.98
N ILE A 243 -6.42 -14.37 12.85
CA ILE A 243 -6.04 -15.47 11.95
C ILE A 243 -4.55 -15.32 11.62
N LYS A 244 -3.77 -16.37 11.92
CA LYS A 244 -2.35 -16.43 11.57
C LYS A 244 -2.19 -16.91 10.13
N LEU A 245 -1.45 -16.16 9.32
CA LEU A 245 -1.03 -16.56 7.98
C LEU A 245 0.45 -16.95 8.03
N THR A 246 0.83 -17.97 7.27
CA THR A 246 2.19 -18.52 7.23
C THR A 246 2.69 -18.60 5.80
N GLY A 247 4.00 -18.50 5.59
CA GLY A 247 4.61 -18.59 4.26
C GLY A 247 4.46 -17.31 3.42
N ILE A 248 4.19 -16.17 4.07
CA ILE A 248 4.11 -14.85 3.44
C ILE A 248 4.92 -13.89 4.31
N ASP A 249 5.71 -13.00 3.71
CA ASP A 249 6.37 -11.94 4.44
C ASP A 249 5.37 -10.85 4.88
N ALA A 250 5.59 -10.26 6.05
CA ALA A 250 4.67 -9.25 6.58
C ALA A 250 4.66 -7.98 5.74
N ASN A 251 5.78 -7.60 5.14
CA ASN A 251 5.80 -6.44 4.28
C ASN A 251 5.19 -6.77 2.90
N ASP A 252 5.26 -8.02 2.44
CA ASP A 252 4.70 -8.41 1.13
C ASP A 252 3.19 -8.30 1.26
N PHE A 253 2.73 -8.73 2.44
CA PHE A 253 1.37 -8.58 2.88
C PHE A 253 0.96 -7.12 3.05
N GLN A 254 1.81 -6.25 3.62
CA GLN A 254 1.57 -4.79 3.69
C GLN A 254 1.36 -4.22 2.28
N ASN A 255 2.27 -4.50 1.34
CA ASN A 255 2.19 -4.02 -0.04
C ASN A 255 0.95 -4.53 -0.76
N TYR A 256 0.61 -5.81 -0.56
CA TYR A 256 -0.58 -6.43 -1.08
C TYR A 256 -1.84 -5.74 -0.56
N LEU A 257 -1.92 -5.46 0.74
CA LEU A 257 -3.03 -4.72 1.31
C LEU A 257 -3.10 -3.30 0.76
N GLU A 258 -2.00 -2.56 0.75
CA GLU A 258 -1.94 -1.22 0.16
C GLU A 258 -2.44 -1.21 -1.29
N LEU A 259 -2.03 -2.21 -2.10
CA LEU A 259 -2.50 -2.38 -3.47
C LEU A 259 -4.01 -2.64 -3.54
N LEU A 260 -4.52 -3.55 -2.69
CA LEU A 260 -5.97 -3.81 -2.61
C LEU A 260 -6.75 -2.53 -2.28
N TYR A 261 -6.19 -1.69 -1.41
CA TYR A 261 -6.77 -0.42 -0.97
C TYR A 261 -6.48 0.75 -1.93
N GLY A 262 -5.88 0.50 -3.09
CA GLY A 262 -5.71 1.47 -4.18
C GLY A 262 -4.45 2.33 -4.10
N GLU A 263 -3.50 2.02 -3.21
CA GLU A 263 -2.22 2.72 -3.16
C GLU A 263 -1.28 2.23 -4.28
N GLN A 264 -0.41 3.12 -4.79
CA GLN A 264 0.64 2.75 -5.74
C GLN A 264 1.82 2.09 -5.02
N SER A 265 1.57 0.93 -4.42
CA SER A 265 2.54 0.19 -3.62
C SER A 265 3.50 -0.68 -4.45
N ILE A 266 3.48 -0.59 -5.77
CA ILE A 266 4.43 -1.29 -6.65
C ILE A 266 5.18 -0.21 -7.43
N ASP A 267 6.49 -0.13 -7.22
CA ASP A 267 7.37 0.68 -8.05
C ASP A 267 7.40 0.05 -9.46
N GLY A 268 7.09 0.85 -10.48
CA GLY A 268 7.08 0.43 -11.88
C GLY A 268 8.46 0.29 -12.49
#